data_AF-A0A5N5X8K2-F1
#
_entry.id   AF-A0A5N5X8K2-F1
#
_cell.length_a   1.000
_cell.length_b   1.000
_cell.length_c   1.000
_cell.angle_alpha   90.00
_cell.angle_beta   90.00
_cell.angle_gamma   90.00
#
_symmetry.space_group_name_H-M   'P 1'
#
loop_
_entity.id
_entity.type
_entity.pdbx_description
1 polymer ?
#
loop_
_entity_poly.entity_id
_entity_poly.type
_entity_poly.pdbx_seq_one_letter_code
_entity_poly.pdbx_strand_id
1 'polypeptide(L)'
;MFTIQTQQQSLASENTSSTNNVTPNILPCRINHDGPVGPLNRYWKVESDEKDKTLQITHFRGRKLRGRRVAIPEGYEGVVALPTERVMPSTQNGVSSANEDAEQEEPVKILEKQATFDDYMVWGHELAPAADDSFVKGVEEWLKLAEAMHCQPSSEKSS
;
A
#
# COMPACT_ATOMS: atom_id res chain seq x y z
N MET A 1 -5.32 -1.12 9.11
CA MET A 1 -6.33 -1.84 8.33
C MET A 1 -6.75 -0.92 7.22
N PHE A 2 -6.53 -1.32 5.97
CA PHE A 2 -6.64 -0.46 4.79
C PHE A 2 -7.93 -0.80 4.05
N THR A 3 -8.73 0.19 3.66
CA THR A 3 -9.89 -0.03 2.78
C THR A 3 -9.60 0.49 1.39
N ILE A 4 -9.79 -0.34 0.37
CA ILE A 4 -9.46 -0.05 -1.02
C ILE A 4 -10.72 0.49 -1.73
N GLN A 5 -10.61 1.68 -2.33
CA GLN A 5 -11.65 2.25 -3.18
C GLN A 5 -11.31 2.01 -4.66
N THR A 6 -12.18 1.28 -5.37
CA THR A 6 -12.09 1.08 -6.82
C THR A 6 -12.89 2.17 -7.54
N GLN A 7 -12.26 2.90 -8.48
CA GLN A 7 -13.00 3.77 -9.41
C GLN A 7 -13.59 2.91 -10.54
N GLN A 8 -14.88 3.08 -10.79
CA GLN A 8 -15.64 2.28 -11.75
C GLN A 8 -15.55 2.89 -13.15
N GLN A 9 -14.88 2.21 -14.09
CA GLN A 9 -15.06 2.44 -15.53
C GLN A 9 -15.97 1.36 -16.13
N SER A 10 -16.77 1.80 -17.10
CA SER A 10 -17.90 1.11 -17.73
C SER A 10 -17.51 -0.17 -18.49
N LEU A 11 -18.47 -1.10 -18.52
CA LEU A 11 -18.46 -2.41 -19.18
C LEU A 11 -17.96 -2.38 -20.65
N ALA A 12 -16.84 -3.05 -20.90
CA ALA A 12 -16.57 -3.80 -22.11
C ALA A 12 -15.52 -4.89 -21.78
N SER A 13 -15.88 -6.16 -22.00
CA SER A 13 -14.94 -7.28 -21.88
C SER A 13 -13.92 -7.23 -22.99
N GLU A 14 -12.63 -7.21 -22.64
CA GLU A 14 -11.55 -7.86 -23.39
C GLU A 14 -10.29 -7.91 -22.52
N ASN A 15 -9.61 -9.07 -22.54
CA ASN A 15 -8.41 -9.37 -21.78
C ASN A 15 -7.32 -8.31 -21.97
N THR A 16 -7.13 -7.47 -20.97
CA THR A 16 -5.90 -6.73 -20.73
C THR A 16 -5.64 -6.81 -19.23
N SER A 17 -4.43 -7.17 -18.83
CA SER A 17 -3.99 -7.16 -17.43
C SER A 17 -3.83 -5.71 -16.94
N SER A 18 -4.90 -4.92 -17.00
CA SER A 18 -4.94 -3.58 -16.44
C SER A 18 -5.03 -3.73 -14.93
N THR A 19 -3.91 -3.56 -14.26
CA THR A 19 -3.89 -3.45 -12.80
C THR A 19 -4.75 -2.24 -12.42
N ASN A 20 -5.86 -2.48 -11.74
CA ASN A 20 -6.76 -1.40 -11.32
C ASN A 20 -6.00 -0.45 -10.40
N ASN A 21 -6.01 0.85 -10.70
CA ASN A 21 -5.52 1.87 -9.80
C ASN A 21 -6.57 2.11 -8.71
N VAL A 22 -6.16 2.08 -7.45
CA VAL A 22 -7.04 2.17 -6.28
C VAL A 22 -6.50 3.17 -5.27
N THR A 23 -7.34 3.63 -4.35
CA THR A 23 -6.90 4.49 -3.24
C THR A 23 -7.08 3.76 -1.90
N PRO A 24 -5.99 3.35 -1.23
CA PRO A 24 -6.04 2.82 0.13
C PRO A 24 -6.40 3.91 1.14
N ASN A 25 -7.22 3.56 2.14
CA ASN A 25 -7.60 4.45 3.24
C ASN A 25 -7.17 3.86 4.58
N ILE A 26 -6.35 4.59 5.33
CA ILE A 26 -5.94 4.28 6.70
C ILE A 26 -6.92 4.95 7.66
N LEU A 27 -7.74 4.14 8.33
CA LEU A 27 -8.75 4.63 9.26
C LEU A 27 -8.22 4.72 10.69
N PRO A 28 -8.63 5.71 11.50
CA PRO A 28 -8.23 5.86 12.90
C PRO A 28 -9.06 4.96 13.82
N CYS A 29 -9.30 3.71 13.39
CA CYS A 29 -10.03 2.70 14.12
C CYS A 29 -9.75 1.30 13.57
N ARG A 30 -10.08 0.27 14.36
CA ARG A 30 -10.02 -1.14 13.95
C ARG A 30 -11.42 -1.60 13.53
N ILE A 31 -11.51 -2.25 12.39
CA ILE A 31 -12.74 -2.92 11.92
C ILE A 31 -12.50 -4.42 12.09
N ASN A 32 -13.34 -5.15 12.80
CA ASN A 32 -13.06 -6.59 13.02
C ASN A 32 -13.42 -7.48 11.83
N HIS A 33 -14.12 -6.94 10.83
CA HIS A 33 -14.51 -7.66 9.64
C HIS A 33 -13.48 -7.49 8.54
N ASP A 34 -12.93 -8.60 8.07
CA ASP A 34 -12.04 -8.67 6.92
C ASP A 34 -12.80 -9.30 5.74
N GLY A 35 -13.01 -8.53 4.66
CA GLY A 35 -13.70 -9.00 3.47
C GLY A 35 -14.34 -7.88 2.65
N PRO A 36 -14.99 -8.22 1.53
CA PRO A 36 -15.69 -7.26 0.69
C PRO A 36 -16.77 -6.53 1.49
N VAL A 37 -16.89 -5.23 1.24
CA VAL A 37 -17.99 -4.41 1.74
C VAL A 37 -18.98 -4.15 0.60
N GLY A 38 -20.23 -3.87 0.96
CA GLY A 38 -21.24 -3.45 -0.02
C GLY A 38 -20.86 -2.15 -0.74
N PRO A 39 -21.75 -1.59 -1.57
CA PRO A 39 -21.44 -0.43 -2.42
C PRO A 39 -20.87 0.75 -1.61
N LEU A 40 -19.57 1.00 -1.78
CA LEU A 40 -18.82 1.96 -0.97
C LEU A 40 -19.35 3.40 -1.19
N ASN A 41 -19.72 3.73 -2.42
CA ASN A 41 -20.24 5.06 -2.82
C ASN A 41 -21.47 5.51 -2.00
N ARG A 42 -22.24 4.57 -1.44
CA ARG A 42 -23.41 4.90 -0.61
C ARG A 42 -23.02 5.33 0.81
N TYR A 43 -21.94 4.78 1.35
CA TYR A 43 -21.58 4.91 2.77
C TYR A 43 -20.28 5.66 3.01
N TRP A 44 -19.48 5.86 1.97
CA TRP A 44 -18.18 6.51 2.01
C TRP A 44 -18.15 7.58 0.94
N LYS A 45 -18.47 8.81 1.35
CA LYS A 45 -18.45 9.98 0.48
C LYS A 45 -17.38 10.93 0.98
N VAL A 46 -16.36 11.12 0.17
CA VAL A 46 -15.26 12.01 0.45
C VAL A 46 -15.55 13.37 -0.18
N GLU A 47 -15.39 14.43 0.60
CA GLU A 47 -15.61 15.81 0.19
C GLU A 47 -14.37 16.64 0.53
N SER A 48 -14.11 17.73 -0.19
CA SER A 48 -13.03 18.66 0.17
C SER A 48 -13.43 19.49 1.39
N ASP A 49 -12.49 19.77 2.29
CA ASP A 49 -12.73 20.65 3.43
C ASP A 49 -12.87 22.10 2.95
N GLU A 50 -13.89 22.81 3.45
CA GLU A 50 -14.17 24.20 3.07
C GLU A 50 -13.08 25.17 3.53
N LYS A 51 -12.41 24.87 4.65
CA LYS A 51 -11.38 25.74 5.25
C LYS A 51 -10.00 25.47 4.66
N ASP A 52 -9.72 24.22 4.32
CA ASP A 52 -8.45 23.80 3.76
C ASP A 52 -8.67 22.80 2.62
N LYS A 53 -8.60 23.28 1.39
CA LYS A 53 -8.84 22.46 0.19
C LYS A 53 -7.88 21.29 0.02
N THR A 54 -6.75 21.28 0.76
CA THR A 54 -5.80 20.17 0.74
C THR A 54 -6.28 18.99 1.60
N LEU A 55 -7.22 19.24 2.52
CA LEU A 55 -7.80 18.24 3.38
C LEU A 55 -9.10 17.69 2.80
N GLN A 56 -9.34 16.43 3.10
CA GLN A 56 -10.57 15.73 2.75
C GLN A 56 -11.39 15.48 4.02
N ILE A 57 -12.71 15.50 3.90
CA ILE A 57 -13.65 15.18 4.97
C ILE A 57 -14.48 13.98 4.53
N THR A 58 -14.71 13.07 5.47
CA THR A 58 -15.71 12.01 5.34
C THR A 58 -16.33 11.73 6.71
N HIS A 59 -17.37 10.91 6.75
CA HIS A 59 -17.99 10.48 7.99
C HIS A 59 -18.01 8.96 8.06
N PHE A 60 -17.57 8.42 9.19
CA PHE A 60 -17.58 6.98 9.43
C PHE A 60 -18.25 6.69 10.77
N ARG A 61 -19.30 5.87 10.76
CA ARG A 61 -20.07 5.49 11.96
C ARG A 61 -20.54 6.72 12.78
N GLY A 62 -20.93 7.80 12.09
CA GLY A 62 -21.40 9.05 12.70
C GLY A 62 -20.30 9.97 13.24
N ARG A 63 -19.01 9.64 13.03
CA ARG A 63 -17.88 10.47 13.44
C ARG A 63 -17.26 11.16 12.24
N LYS A 64 -16.93 12.45 12.38
CA LYS A 64 -16.24 13.20 11.33
C LYS A 64 -14.78 12.80 11.28
N LEU A 65 -14.32 12.46 10.08
CA LEU A 65 -12.93 12.19 9.79
C LEU A 65 -12.36 13.30 8.92
N ARG A 66 -11.14 13.74 9.23
CA ARG A 66 -10.36 14.65 8.37
C ARG A 66 -9.14 13.89 7.86
N GLY A 67 -8.99 13.88 6.55
CA GLY A 67 -8.01 13.08 5.83
C GLY A 67 -6.96 13.93 5.17
N ARG A 68 -5.73 13.42 5.17
CA ARG A 68 -4.62 13.93 4.36
C ARG A 68 -4.26 12.89 3.30
N ARG A 69 -4.03 13.36 2.09
CA ARG A 69 -3.45 12.55 1.01
C ARG A 69 -1.93 12.51 1.13
N VAL A 70 -1.36 11.32 1.00
CA VAL A 70 0.08 11.10 0.98
C VAL A 70 0.42 10.43 -0.35
N ALA A 71 1.28 11.07 -1.14
CA ALA A 71 1.74 10.55 -2.41
C ALA A 71 2.86 9.54 -2.19
N ILE A 72 2.91 8.51 -3.03
CA ILE A 72 4.07 7.63 -3.10
C ILE A 72 5.25 8.40 -3.70
N PRO A 73 6.45 8.35 -3.09
CA PRO A 73 7.62 9.05 -3.62
C PRO A 73 8.00 8.60 -5.03
N GLU A 74 8.63 9.49 -5.78
CA GLU A 74 9.13 9.19 -7.13
C GLU A 74 10.11 8.01 -7.10
N GLY A 75 10.00 7.12 -8.09
CA GLY A 75 10.79 5.88 -8.16
C GLY A 75 10.16 4.69 -7.43
N TYR A 76 9.07 4.90 -6.69
CA TYR A 76 8.33 3.84 -5.99
C TYR A 76 6.94 3.62 -6.58
N GLU A 77 6.41 2.39 -6.42
CA GLU A 77 5.06 2.01 -6.81
C GLU A 77 4.33 1.41 -5.60
N GLY A 78 3.13 1.90 -5.30
CA GLY A 78 2.25 1.27 -4.34
C GLY A 78 1.58 0.03 -4.94
N VAL A 79 1.68 -1.12 -4.26
CA VAL A 79 1.08 -2.38 -4.73
C VAL A 79 0.19 -3.00 -3.66
N VAL A 80 -1.01 -3.43 -4.05
CA VAL A 80 -1.86 -4.32 -3.26
C VAL A 80 -1.62 -5.75 -3.76
N ALA A 81 -1.16 -6.63 -2.89
CA ALA A 81 -0.93 -8.03 -3.21
C ALA A 81 -1.69 -8.96 -2.25
N LEU A 82 -2.10 -10.12 -2.75
CA LEU A 82 -2.69 -11.19 -1.95
C LEU A 82 -1.81 -12.44 -1.99
N PRO A 83 -1.66 -13.14 -0.85
CA PRO A 83 -0.96 -14.42 -0.83
C PRO A 83 -1.74 -15.48 -1.60
N THR A 84 -1.00 -16.30 -2.33
CA THR A 84 -1.54 -17.48 -3.01
C THR A 84 -1.11 -18.75 -2.28
N GLU A 85 -1.80 -19.86 -2.55
CA GLU A 85 -1.38 -21.20 -2.07
C GLU A 85 -0.23 -21.79 -2.88
N ARG A 86 0.27 -21.07 -3.90
CA ARG A 86 1.38 -21.53 -4.73
C ARG A 86 2.69 -21.23 -4.00
N VAL A 87 3.59 -22.21 -4.04
CA VAL A 87 4.93 -22.11 -3.46
C VAL A 87 5.94 -21.99 -4.60
N MET A 88 6.95 -21.14 -4.42
CA MET A 88 8.06 -21.07 -5.37
C MET A 88 8.86 -22.37 -5.36
N PRO A 89 9.23 -22.92 -6.52
CA PRO A 89 10.10 -24.10 -6.58
C PRO A 89 11.45 -23.78 -5.95
N SER A 90 11.87 -24.58 -4.96
CA SER A 90 13.19 -24.45 -4.33
C SER A 90 14.28 -24.70 -5.38
N THR A 91 15.21 -23.76 -5.52
CA THR A 91 16.38 -23.89 -6.39
C THR A 91 17.44 -24.79 -5.75
N GLN A 92 17.10 -26.03 -5.41
CA GLN A 92 18.08 -27.04 -5.04
C GLN A 92 18.57 -27.77 -6.31
N ASN A 93 19.20 -27.03 -7.21
CA ASN A 93 20.02 -27.66 -8.26
C ASN A 93 21.42 -27.98 -7.67
N GLY A 94 21.50 -29.16 -7.04
CA GLY A 94 22.68 -30.03 -7.13
C GLY A 94 24.02 -29.51 -6.62
N VAL A 95 24.14 -29.18 -5.34
CA VAL A 95 25.40 -29.41 -4.61
C VAL A 95 25.08 -30.11 -3.30
N SER A 96 25.32 -31.42 -3.31
CA SER A 96 25.33 -32.29 -2.14
C SER A 96 26.44 -31.84 -1.18
N SER A 97 26.17 -30.85 -0.35
CA SER A 97 26.99 -30.56 0.82
C SER A 97 26.26 -31.09 2.04
N ALA A 98 26.71 -32.24 2.50
CA ALA A 98 26.34 -32.86 3.75
C ALA A 98 26.68 -31.91 4.92
N ASN A 99 25.74 -31.04 5.28
CA ASN A 99 25.70 -30.37 6.57
C ASN A 99 24.37 -30.72 7.22
N GLU A 100 24.43 -31.48 8.32
CA GLU A 100 23.27 -31.93 9.10
C GLU A 100 22.62 -30.81 9.94
N ASP A 101 22.92 -29.55 9.61
CA ASP A 101 22.45 -28.34 10.31
C ASP A 101 21.71 -27.38 9.37
N ALA A 102 21.18 -27.91 8.25
CA ALA A 102 20.32 -27.15 7.35
C ALA A 102 18.93 -26.99 8.00
N GLU A 103 18.71 -25.84 8.64
CA GLU A 103 17.38 -25.35 8.97
C GLU A 103 16.46 -25.58 7.77
N GLN A 104 15.34 -26.27 7.98
CA GLN A 104 14.38 -26.54 6.92
C GLN A 104 13.87 -25.20 6.38
N GLU A 105 14.30 -24.82 5.18
CA GLU A 105 13.84 -23.60 4.52
C GLU A 105 12.31 -23.65 4.41
N GLU A 106 11.63 -22.71 5.07
CA GLU A 106 10.18 -22.61 4.98
C GLU A 106 9.74 -22.34 3.53
N PRO A 107 8.66 -22.98 3.05
CA PRO A 107 8.19 -22.82 1.67
C PRO A 107 7.81 -21.37 1.38
N VAL A 108 8.48 -20.74 0.41
CA VAL A 108 8.21 -19.35 0.00
C VAL A 108 6.91 -19.28 -0.81
N LYS A 109 5.88 -18.64 -0.24
CA LYS A 109 4.58 -18.43 -0.92
C LYS A 109 4.65 -17.30 -1.94
N ILE A 110 3.94 -17.46 -3.05
CA ILE A 110 3.84 -16.45 -4.11
C ILE A 110 2.77 -15.42 -3.75
N LEU A 111 3.12 -14.13 -3.85
CA LEU A 111 2.20 -13.01 -3.77
C LEU A 111 1.72 -12.61 -5.18
N GLU A 112 0.42 -12.41 -5.35
CA GLU A 112 -0.18 -11.97 -6.62
C GLU A 112 -0.60 -10.51 -6.53
N LYS A 113 -0.09 -9.67 -7.46
CA LYS A 113 -0.44 -8.26 -7.60
C LYS A 113 -1.91 -8.12 -8.02
N GLN A 114 -2.71 -7.48 -7.17
CA GLN A 114 -4.13 -7.24 -7.40
C GLN A 114 -4.41 -5.84 -7.97
N ALA A 115 -3.67 -4.84 -7.49
CA ALA A 115 -3.89 -3.44 -7.82
C ALA A 115 -2.63 -2.61 -7.56
N THR A 116 -2.61 -1.41 -8.13
CA THR A 116 -1.59 -0.38 -7.86
C THR A 116 -2.21 0.86 -7.25
N PHE A 117 -1.40 1.69 -6.61
CA PHE A 117 -1.83 2.99 -6.12
C PHE A 117 -0.67 3.99 -6.10
N ASP A 118 -0.98 5.23 -6.46
CA ASP A 118 0.00 6.33 -6.49
C ASP A 118 -0.08 7.20 -5.22
N ASP A 119 -1.20 7.11 -4.51
CA ASP A 119 -1.44 7.82 -3.25
C ASP A 119 -2.30 7.00 -2.29
N TYR A 120 -2.24 7.35 -1.01
CA TYR A 120 -3.14 6.82 0.02
C TYR A 120 -3.65 7.93 0.93
N MET A 121 -4.76 7.64 1.60
CA MET A 121 -5.41 8.58 2.51
C MET A 121 -5.17 8.17 3.96
N VAL A 122 -4.68 9.11 4.78
CA VAL A 122 -4.57 8.96 6.24
C VAL A 122 -5.67 9.78 6.89
N TRP A 123 -6.53 9.12 7.68
CA TRP A 123 -7.69 9.76 8.32
C TRP A 123 -7.49 9.91 9.83
N GLY A 124 -7.84 11.08 10.38
CA GLY A 124 -7.89 11.37 11.81
C GLY A 124 -9.31 11.74 12.27
N HIS A 125 -9.63 11.54 13.56
CA HIS A 125 -10.91 11.96 14.15
C HIS A 125 -10.89 13.46 14.41
N GLU A 126 -11.85 14.21 13.83
CA GLU A 126 -12.05 15.66 13.98
C GLU A 126 -10.88 16.57 13.55
N LEU A 127 -9.64 16.09 13.66
CA LEU A 127 -8.39 16.76 13.30
C LEU A 127 -7.72 15.96 12.20
N ALA A 128 -7.16 16.67 11.22
CA ALA A 128 -6.33 16.02 10.21
C ALA A 128 -5.04 15.50 10.86
N PRO A 129 -4.50 14.35 10.42
CA PRO A 129 -3.20 13.87 10.86
C PRO A 129 -2.15 14.98 10.71
N ALA A 130 -1.32 15.17 11.73
CA ALA A 130 -0.27 16.17 11.70
C ALA A 130 0.83 15.81 10.68
N ALA A 131 1.68 16.76 10.30
CA ALA A 131 2.74 16.50 9.32
C ALA A 131 3.77 15.48 9.84
N ASP A 132 3.81 15.28 11.15
CA ASP A 132 4.64 14.32 11.87
C ASP A 132 3.94 12.99 12.19
N ASP A 133 2.74 12.75 11.65
CA ASP A 133 2.07 11.46 11.78
C ASP A 133 2.93 10.34 11.19
N SER A 134 3.00 9.21 11.90
CA SER A 134 3.83 8.05 11.54
C SER A 134 3.60 7.53 10.12
N PHE A 135 2.35 7.58 9.62
CA PHE A 135 2.05 7.13 8.26
C PHE A 135 2.39 8.18 7.21
N VAL A 136 2.41 9.47 7.57
CA VAL A 136 2.78 10.55 6.67
C VAL A 136 4.30 10.61 6.53
N LYS A 137 5.01 10.67 7.67
CA LYS A 137 6.48 10.73 7.69
C LYS A 137 7.14 9.42 7.32
N GLY A 138 6.55 8.30 7.76
CA GLY A 138 7.19 7.00 7.67
C GLY A 138 7.58 6.65 6.25
N VAL A 139 6.69 6.83 5.28
CA VAL A 139 6.99 6.49 3.88
C VAL A 139 8.04 7.43 3.29
N GLU A 140 7.89 8.75 3.46
CA GLU A 140 8.79 9.71 2.83
C GLU A 140 10.20 9.75 3.44
N GLU A 141 10.29 9.70 4.78
CA GLU A 141 11.58 9.84 5.49
C GLU A 141 12.34 8.52 5.52
N TRP A 142 11.64 7.39 5.72
CA TRP A 142 12.30 6.08 5.78
C TRP A 142 12.89 5.67 4.44
N LEU A 143 12.18 5.90 3.33
CA LEU A 143 12.67 5.53 2.00
C LEU A 143 13.95 6.31 1.65
N LYS A 144 13.97 7.62 1.87
CA LYS A 144 15.16 8.46 1.67
C LYS A 144 16.33 8.02 2.56
N LEU A 145 16.05 7.67 3.82
CA LEU A 145 17.08 7.18 4.73
C LEU A 145 17.64 5.83 4.27
N ALA A 146 16.78 4.89 3.88
CA ALA A 146 17.18 3.58 3.38
C ALA A 146 18.02 3.69 2.10
N GLU A 147 17.63 4.57 1.18
CA GLU A 147 18.43 4.90 0.00
C GLU A 147 19.81 5.41 0.40
N ALA A 148 19.90 6.40 1.29
CA ALA A 148 21.18 6.97 1.71
C ALA A 148 22.10 5.93 2.39
N MET A 149 21.54 4.98 3.14
CA MET A 149 22.31 3.94 3.83
C MET A 149 22.75 2.81 2.91
N HIS A 150 21.95 2.46 1.90
CA HIS A 150 22.16 1.26 1.07
C HIS A 150 22.59 1.56 -0.37
N CYS A 151 22.67 2.82 -0.78
CA CYS A 151 23.32 3.19 -2.03
C CYS A 151 24.80 2.80 -1.99
N GLN A 152 25.23 1.96 -2.92
CA GLN A 152 26.65 1.70 -3.16
C GLN A 152 27.29 2.97 -3.73
N PRO A 153 28.50 3.35 -3.31
CA PRO A 153 29.21 4.47 -3.93
C PRO A 153 29.41 4.14 -5.41
N SER A 154 28.83 4.96 -6.31
CA SER A 154 29.10 4.84 -7.73
C SER A 154 30.60 4.98 -7.94
N SER A 155 31.25 3.96 -8.49
CA SER A 155 32.65 4.04 -8.90
C SER A 155 32.79 5.22 -9.87
N GLU A 156 33.32 6.33 -9.40
CA GLU A 156 33.72 7.44 -10.24
C GLU A 156 34.69 6.88 -11.28
N LYS A 157 34.26 6.86 -12.55
CA LYS A 157 35.18 6.63 -13.66
C LYS A 157 36.15 7.81 -13.67
N SER A 158 37.32 7.62 -13.07
CA SER A 158 38.51 8.42 -13.34
C SER A 158 38.70 8.47 -14.85
N SER A 159 38.46 9.63 -15.46
CA SER A 159 38.97 9.96 -16.79
C SER A 159 40.40 10.46 -16.68
#